data_AF-A0A8S8Y933-F1
#
_entry.id   AF-A0A8S8Y933-F1
#
_cell.length_a   1.000
_cell.length_b   1.000
_cell.length_c   1.000
_cell.angle_alpha   90.00
_cell.angle_beta   90.00
_cell.angle_gamma   90.00
#
_symmetry.space_group_name_H-M   'P 1'
#
loop_
_entity.id
_entity.type
_entity.pdbx_description
1 polymer ?
#
loop_
_entity_poly.entity_id
_entity_poly.type
_entity_poly.pdbx_seq_one_letter_code
_entity_poly.pdbx_strand_id
1 'polypeptide(L)'
;MEPPWWRRPSTLPLVLAVMALLIVSVGGAIRINDAGESCPEWPTCFGTWHFVVSEDDQAAYWEANPDQIDSRGEDHRYTVFQIFVEWFHRMLVGVIAVPIVYNVLAMRKRQERYGPKVERAAQFSAVLLLIQATAGYITVRFDNADWTVALHLSLACIFTAGLLWQYMAMRIREGVSWGFLRAPAEFVAAQSVRVHSMTAAVGLLWSWVHGFRHRREGSTTRAVPWAFQTVGRSAKARSCLRLMDREFSFR
;
A
#
# COMPACT_ATOMS: atom_id res chain seq x y z
N MET A 1 13.31 38.23 -18.18
CA MET A 1 14.05 37.46 -17.15
C MET A 1 13.15 36.35 -16.66
N GLU A 2 13.60 35.10 -16.70
CA GLU A 2 12.83 34.00 -16.09
C GLU A 2 12.66 34.24 -14.59
N PRO A 3 11.46 34.04 -14.02
CA PRO A 3 11.29 34.14 -12.58
C PRO A 3 12.15 33.08 -11.88
N PRO A 4 12.71 33.42 -10.69
CA PRO A 4 13.44 32.44 -9.88
C PRO A 4 12.61 31.19 -9.63
N TRP A 5 13.28 30.05 -9.44
CA TRP A 5 12.61 28.74 -9.37
C TRP A 5 11.53 28.69 -8.29
N TRP A 6 11.71 29.34 -7.14
CA TRP A 6 10.71 29.37 -6.05
C TRP A 6 9.44 30.18 -6.37
N ARG A 7 9.46 31.02 -7.42
CA ARG A 7 8.27 31.80 -7.86
C ARG A 7 7.48 31.10 -8.97
N ARG A 8 7.96 29.95 -9.46
CA ARG A 8 7.29 29.23 -10.56
C ARG A 8 6.11 28.42 -10.02
N PRO A 9 4.93 28.44 -10.67
CA PRO A 9 3.79 27.64 -10.22
C PRO A 9 4.08 26.13 -10.19
N SER A 10 4.96 25.63 -11.07
CA SER A 10 5.39 24.23 -11.07
C SER A 10 6.12 23.82 -9.78
N THR A 11 6.66 24.75 -9.00
CA THR A 11 7.46 24.40 -7.81
C THR A 11 6.59 23.84 -6.68
N LEU A 12 5.31 24.20 -6.64
CA LEU A 12 4.38 23.69 -5.64
C LEU A 12 4.21 22.16 -5.70
N PRO A 13 3.84 21.52 -6.83
CA PRO A 13 3.74 20.06 -6.89
C PRO A 13 5.07 19.34 -6.61
N LEU A 14 6.22 19.97 -6.91
CA LEU A 14 7.52 19.43 -6.51
C LEU A 14 7.71 19.43 -5.00
N VAL A 15 7.43 20.56 -4.33
CA VAL A 15 7.50 20.65 -2.86
C VAL A 15 6.54 19.66 -2.21
N LEU A 16 5.33 19.52 -2.75
CA LEU A 16 4.34 18.54 -2.29
C LEU A 16 4.86 17.10 -2.46
N ALA A 17 5.53 16.77 -3.57
CA ALA A 17 6.11 15.45 -3.79
C ALA A 17 7.24 15.15 -2.79
N VAL A 18 8.11 16.13 -2.50
CA VAL A 18 9.17 15.98 -1.48
C VAL A 18 8.56 15.80 -0.09
N MET A 19 7.52 16.58 0.26
CA MET A 19 6.80 16.42 1.51
C MET A 19 6.11 15.06 1.60
N ALA A 20 5.52 14.56 0.51
CA ALA A 20 4.92 13.23 0.46
C ALA A 20 5.96 12.13 0.67
N LEU A 21 7.16 12.25 0.08
CA LEU A 21 8.26 11.32 0.33
C LEU A 21 8.69 11.32 1.79
N LEU A 22 8.78 12.50 2.42
CA LEU A 22 9.06 12.60 3.85
C LEU A 22 7.98 11.87 4.68
N ILE A 23 6.69 12.09 4.37
CA ILE A 23 5.57 11.41 5.04
C ILE A 23 5.67 9.89 4.88
N VAL A 24 6.01 9.40 3.67
CA VAL A 24 6.23 7.97 3.41
C VAL A 24 7.40 7.43 4.23
N SER A 25 8.51 8.17 4.34
CA SER A 25 9.64 7.77 5.17
C SER A 25 9.29 7.68 6.66
N VAL A 26 8.52 8.65 7.18
CA VAL A 26 8.02 8.59 8.57
C VAL A 26 7.05 7.42 8.75
N GLY A 27 6.18 7.14 7.76
CA GLY A 27 5.32 5.96 7.77
C GLY A 27 6.11 4.64 7.79
N GLY A 28 7.24 4.58 7.07
CA GLY A 28 8.18 3.47 7.17
C GLY A 28 8.80 3.35 8.55
N ALA A 29 9.15 4.46 9.19
CA ALA A 29 9.66 4.48 10.56
C ALA A 29 8.64 3.95 11.57
N ILE A 30 7.34 4.26 11.42
CA ILE A 30 6.26 3.69 12.25
C ILE A 30 6.31 2.15 12.19
N ARG A 31 6.36 1.59 10.98
CA ARG A 31 6.39 0.12 10.81
C ARG A 31 7.67 -0.51 11.35
N ILE A 32 8.83 0.11 11.14
CA ILE A 32 10.13 -0.43 11.61
C ILE A 32 10.21 -0.44 13.14
N ASN A 33 9.60 0.54 13.81
CA ASN A 33 9.60 0.66 15.27
C ASN A 33 8.36 0.03 15.94
N ASP A 34 7.54 -0.69 15.17
CA ASP A 34 6.29 -1.32 15.63
C ASP A 34 5.35 -0.34 16.37
N ALA A 35 5.31 0.90 15.87
CA ALA A 35 4.62 2.03 16.49
C ALA A 35 3.24 2.30 15.86
N GLY A 36 2.72 1.40 15.03
CA GLY A 36 1.51 1.65 14.23
C GLY A 36 0.19 1.69 15.00
N GLU A 37 0.23 1.43 16.30
CA GLU A 37 -0.92 1.39 17.21
C GLU A 37 -0.65 2.20 18.49
N SER A 38 0.41 3.00 18.49
CA SER A 38 0.82 3.82 19.63
C SER A 38 -0.12 5.00 19.91
N CYS A 39 -1.04 5.31 18.99
CA CYS A 39 -2.10 6.30 19.18
C CYS A 39 -3.49 5.68 18.93
N PRO A 40 -4.25 5.36 19.99
CA PRO A 40 -5.51 4.61 19.87
C PRO A 40 -6.64 5.38 19.16
N GLU A 41 -6.67 6.68 19.35
CA GLU A 41 -7.71 7.58 18.83
C GLU A 41 -7.12 8.58 17.83
N TRP A 42 -7.97 9.28 17.08
CA TRP A 42 -7.62 10.41 16.22
C TRP A 42 -8.71 11.48 16.36
N PRO A 43 -8.39 12.79 16.46
CA PRO A 43 -7.10 13.44 16.17
C PRO A 43 -6.10 13.51 17.33
N THR A 44 -6.53 13.18 18.55
CA THR A 44 -5.69 13.12 19.76
C THR A 44 -4.93 11.81 19.88
N CYS A 45 -4.02 11.70 20.84
CA CYS A 45 -3.32 10.47 21.18
C CYS A 45 -3.34 10.33 22.71
N PHE A 46 -3.96 9.26 23.22
CA PHE A 46 -4.28 9.10 24.65
C PHE A 46 -5.04 10.30 25.24
N GLY A 47 -6.00 10.89 24.50
CA GLY A 47 -6.73 12.09 24.93
C GLY A 47 -5.92 13.40 24.89
N THR A 48 -4.64 13.35 24.49
CA THR A 48 -3.75 14.52 24.45
C THR A 48 -3.44 14.99 23.02
N TRP A 49 -3.04 16.25 22.89
CA TRP A 49 -2.55 16.84 21.63
C TRP A 49 -1.02 16.83 21.51
N HIS A 50 -0.33 16.06 22.36
CA HIS A 50 1.12 15.88 22.35
C HIS A 50 1.46 14.38 22.38
N PHE A 51 2.76 14.06 22.33
CA PHE A 51 3.25 12.68 22.28
C PHE A 51 3.95 12.23 23.57
N VAL A 52 4.16 13.13 24.52
CA VAL A 52 4.80 12.81 25.80
C VAL A 52 3.74 12.24 26.74
N VAL A 53 3.57 10.92 26.74
CA VAL A 53 2.61 10.20 27.58
C VAL A 53 3.38 9.19 28.42
N SER A 54 3.26 9.25 29.74
CA SER A 54 3.93 8.31 30.64
C SER A 54 3.27 6.92 30.59
N GLU A 55 3.98 5.88 31.04
CA GLU A 55 3.40 4.53 31.09
C GLU A 55 2.20 4.46 32.06
N ASP A 56 2.22 5.26 33.12
CA ASP A 56 1.12 5.39 34.08
C ASP A 56 -0.11 6.05 33.45
N ASP A 57 0.09 7.10 32.65
CA ASP A 57 -1.01 7.76 31.92
C ASP A 57 -1.62 6.83 30.86
N GLN A 58 -0.78 6.04 30.18
CA GLN A 58 -1.26 5.00 29.26
C GLN A 58 -2.10 3.96 29.98
N ALA A 59 -1.65 3.49 31.15
CA ALA A 59 -2.39 2.54 31.98
C ALA A 59 -3.77 3.07 32.39
N ALA A 60 -3.79 4.30 32.92
CA ALA A 60 -5.03 4.97 33.31
C ALA A 60 -5.99 5.16 32.13
N TYR A 61 -5.45 5.47 30.94
CA TYR A 61 -6.25 5.59 29.73
C TYR A 61 -6.87 4.25 29.31
N TRP A 62 -6.12 3.14 29.35
CA TRP A 62 -6.65 1.82 29.02
C TRP A 62 -7.72 1.33 29.98
N GLU A 63 -7.54 1.57 31.29
CA GLU A 63 -8.56 1.27 32.30
C GLU A 63 -9.88 2.00 32.01
N ALA A 64 -9.79 3.25 31.56
CA ALA A 64 -10.95 4.05 31.19
C ALA A 64 -11.53 3.71 29.80
N ASN A 65 -10.73 3.13 28.89
CA ASN A 65 -11.09 2.87 27.49
C ASN A 65 -10.71 1.44 27.07
N PRO A 66 -11.33 0.39 27.66
CA PRO A 66 -10.95 -0.99 27.42
C PRO A 66 -11.22 -1.47 25.98
N ASP A 67 -12.08 -0.77 25.23
CA ASP A 67 -12.39 -1.06 23.83
C ASP A 67 -11.32 -0.56 22.84
N GLN A 68 -10.37 0.26 23.31
CA GLN A 68 -9.29 0.82 22.50
C GLN A 68 -7.94 0.11 22.68
N ILE A 69 -7.93 -0.96 23.50
CA ILE A 69 -6.74 -1.78 23.73
C ILE A 69 -6.46 -2.60 22.46
N ASP A 70 -5.22 -2.53 21.97
CA ASP A 70 -4.77 -3.28 20.80
C ASP A 70 -4.59 -4.78 21.10
N SER A 71 -4.33 -5.58 20.06
CA SER A 71 -4.22 -7.04 20.18
C SER A 71 -3.07 -7.55 21.06
N ARG A 72 -2.12 -6.70 21.50
CA ARG A 72 -1.06 -7.07 22.45
C ARG A 72 -1.54 -7.08 23.90
N GLY A 73 -2.70 -6.49 24.18
CA GLY A 73 -3.36 -6.54 25.49
C GLY A 73 -3.08 -5.35 26.41
N GLU A 74 -3.78 -5.32 27.54
CA GLU A 74 -3.88 -4.16 28.45
C GLU A 74 -2.59 -3.79 29.16
N ASP A 75 -1.62 -4.71 29.23
CA ASP A 75 -0.31 -4.51 29.86
C ASP A 75 0.73 -3.91 28.90
N HIS A 76 0.44 -3.83 27.59
CA HIS A 76 1.38 -3.28 26.63
C HIS A 76 1.53 -1.76 26.78
N ARG A 77 2.78 -1.27 26.74
CA ARG A 77 3.10 0.16 26.85
C ARG A 77 4.00 0.59 25.69
N TYR A 78 3.70 1.76 25.14
CA TYR A 78 4.48 2.38 24.09
C TYR A 78 5.51 3.35 24.67
N THR A 79 6.69 3.36 24.08
CA THR A 79 7.69 4.37 24.39
C THR A 79 7.26 5.73 23.83
N VAL A 80 7.74 6.82 24.44
CA VAL A 80 7.52 8.19 23.94
C VAL A 80 7.94 8.33 22.48
N PHE A 81 8.98 7.61 22.03
CA PHE A 81 9.42 7.66 20.63
C PHE A 81 8.43 7.00 19.68
N GLN A 82 7.83 5.86 20.05
CA GLN A 82 6.80 5.20 19.24
C GLN A 82 5.57 6.12 19.09
N ILE A 83 5.09 6.67 20.19
CA ILE A 83 3.99 7.64 20.21
C ILE A 83 4.33 8.86 19.35
N PHE A 84 5.56 9.38 19.47
CA PHE A 84 6.04 10.51 18.68
C PHE A 84 5.99 10.25 17.17
N VAL A 85 6.52 9.12 16.69
CA VAL A 85 6.58 8.87 15.24
C VAL A 85 5.19 8.75 14.62
N GLU A 86 4.24 8.14 15.33
CA GLU A 86 2.86 8.02 14.85
C GLU A 86 2.12 9.35 14.89
N TRP A 87 2.18 10.05 16.03
CA TRP A 87 1.60 11.38 16.19
C TRP A 87 2.15 12.36 15.14
N PHE A 88 3.46 12.35 14.90
CA PHE A 88 4.12 13.22 13.94
C PHE A 88 3.72 12.91 12.51
N HIS A 89 3.58 11.63 12.13
CA HIS A 89 3.07 11.25 10.82
C HIS A 89 1.64 11.78 10.58
N ARG A 90 0.75 11.61 11.55
CA ARG A 90 -0.64 12.12 11.51
C ARG A 90 -0.67 13.64 11.37
N MET A 91 0.20 14.34 12.10
CA MET A 91 0.37 15.80 11.98
C MET A 91 0.80 16.21 10.56
N LEU A 92 1.78 15.53 9.97
CA LEU A 92 2.28 15.85 8.63
C LEU A 92 1.20 15.67 7.56
N VAL A 93 0.35 14.65 7.68
CA VAL A 93 -0.81 14.45 6.80
C VAL A 93 -1.81 15.61 6.92
N GLY A 94 -2.04 16.12 8.13
CA GLY A 94 -2.83 17.34 8.35
C GLY A 94 -2.21 18.57 7.66
N VAL A 95 -0.90 18.75 7.77
CA VAL A 95 -0.17 19.90 7.20
C VAL A 95 -0.16 19.89 5.68
N ILE A 96 0.03 18.73 5.02
CA ILE A 96 0.08 18.65 3.55
C ILE A 96 -1.30 18.91 2.90
N ALA A 97 -2.41 18.73 3.63
CA ALA A 97 -3.75 18.95 3.10
C ALA A 97 -4.00 20.39 2.64
N VAL A 98 -3.49 21.39 3.38
CA VAL A 98 -3.65 22.81 3.05
C VAL A 98 -3.03 23.19 1.69
N PRO A 99 -1.74 22.93 1.43
CA PRO A 99 -1.14 23.24 0.13
C PRO A 99 -1.69 22.38 -1.01
N ILE A 100 -2.25 21.19 -0.75
CA ILE A 100 -2.97 20.39 -1.75
C ILE A 100 -4.26 21.09 -2.19
N VAL A 101 -5.07 21.59 -1.25
CA VAL A 101 -6.26 22.39 -1.57
C VAL A 101 -5.87 23.65 -2.35
N TYR A 102 -4.81 24.34 -1.92
CA TYR A 102 -4.29 25.49 -2.66
C TYR A 102 -3.84 25.13 -4.08
N ASN A 103 -3.18 23.99 -4.28
CA ASN A 103 -2.78 23.50 -5.61
C ASN A 103 -4.01 23.34 -6.53
N VAL A 104 -5.11 22.76 -6.04
CA VAL A 104 -6.36 22.64 -6.81
C VAL A 104 -6.90 24.01 -7.22
N LEU A 105 -7.01 24.95 -6.26
CA LEU A 105 -7.53 26.30 -6.53
C LEU A 105 -6.62 27.08 -7.49
N ALA A 106 -5.30 26.96 -7.32
CA ALA A 106 -4.31 27.61 -8.17
C ALA A 106 -4.35 27.07 -9.61
N MET A 107 -4.55 25.76 -9.80
CA MET A 107 -4.61 25.16 -11.13
C MET A 107 -5.92 25.46 -11.87
N ARG A 108 -7.05 25.56 -11.15
CA ARG A 108 -8.32 26.05 -11.73
C ARG A 108 -8.17 27.43 -12.34
N LYS A 109 -7.50 28.36 -11.63
CA LYS A 109 -7.23 29.72 -12.12
C LYS A 109 -6.20 29.80 -13.25
N ARG A 110 -5.46 28.72 -13.52
CA ARG A 110 -4.37 28.67 -14.51
C ARG A 110 -4.61 27.63 -15.59
N GLN A 111 -5.87 27.22 -15.77
CA GLN A 111 -6.27 26.19 -16.72
C GLN A 111 -5.88 26.55 -18.16
N GLU A 112 -6.02 27.82 -18.56
CA GLU A 112 -5.62 28.30 -19.89
C GLU A 112 -4.12 28.07 -20.17
N ARG A 113 -3.27 28.25 -19.16
CA ARG A 113 -1.82 28.13 -19.28
C ARG A 113 -1.34 26.67 -19.28
N TYR A 114 -1.86 25.85 -18.35
CA TYR A 114 -1.35 24.49 -18.12
C TYR A 114 -2.22 23.39 -18.73
N GLY A 115 -3.46 23.70 -19.09
CA GLY A 115 -4.43 22.81 -19.70
C GLY A 115 -5.21 21.95 -18.69
N PRO A 116 -6.32 21.34 -19.14
CA PRO A 116 -7.26 20.60 -18.28
C PRO A 116 -6.69 19.30 -17.71
N LYS A 117 -5.61 18.76 -18.28
CA LYS A 117 -4.96 17.55 -17.75
C LYS A 117 -4.22 17.83 -16.43
N VAL A 118 -3.54 18.97 -16.35
CA VAL A 118 -2.81 19.39 -15.12
C VAL A 118 -3.79 19.74 -14.02
N GLU A 119 -4.87 20.44 -14.35
CA GLU A 119 -5.95 20.73 -13.41
C GLU A 119 -6.58 19.45 -12.83
N ARG A 120 -6.91 18.49 -13.69
CA ARG A 120 -7.45 17.18 -13.25
C ARG A 120 -6.47 16.41 -12.36
N ALA A 121 -5.17 16.50 -12.61
CA ALA A 121 -4.19 15.87 -11.71
C ALA A 121 -4.13 16.53 -10.33
N ALA A 122 -4.27 17.86 -10.25
CA ALA A 122 -4.39 18.53 -8.97
C ALA A 122 -5.65 18.05 -8.20
N GLN A 123 -6.79 17.95 -8.89
CA GLN A 123 -8.03 17.42 -8.29
C GLN A 123 -7.87 15.95 -7.87
N PHE A 124 -7.25 15.12 -8.71
CA PHE A 124 -6.94 13.73 -8.40
C PHE A 124 -6.07 13.62 -7.15
N SER A 125 -5.04 14.45 -6.98
CA SER A 125 -4.22 14.45 -5.77
C SER A 125 -5.04 14.75 -4.51
N ALA A 126 -5.98 15.70 -4.57
CA ALA A 126 -6.83 16.02 -3.43
C ALA A 126 -7.77 14.87 -3.05
N VAL A 127 -8.37 14.21 -4.05
CA VAL A 127 -9.21 13.02 -3.82
C VAL A 127 -8.39 11.87 -3.26
N LEU A 128 -7.21 11.62 -3.83
CA LEU A 128 -6.34 10.53 -3.38
C LEU A 128 -5.78 10.77 -1.97
N LEU A 129 -5.58 12.02 -1.56
CA LEU A 129 -5.21 12.35 -0.18
C LEU A 129 -6.33 11.95 0.82
N LEU A 130 -7.60 12.17 0.49
CA LEU A 130 -8.72 11.73 1.32
C LEU A 130 -8.77 10.19 1.41
N ILE A 131 -8.60 9.51 0.27
CA ILE A 131 -8.50 8.05 0.24
C ILE A 131 -7.32 7.57 1.09
N GLN A 132 -6.19 8.29 1.08
CA GLN A 132 -5.04 7.95 1.90
C GLN A 132 -5.29 8.12 3.39
N ALA A 133 -5.94 9.20 3.81
CA ALA A 133 -6.33 9.39 5.20
C ALA A 133 -7.24 8.23 5.67
N THR A 134 -8.21 7.83 4.84
CA THR A 134 -9.07 6.68 5.13
C THR A 134 -8.28 5.36 5.19
N ALA A 135 -7.37 5.12 4.26
CA ALA A 135 -6.52 3.92 4.27
C ALA A 135 -5.60 3.88 5.50
N GLY A 136 -5.13 5.05 5.98
CA GLY A 136 -4.35 5.16 7.21
C GLY A 136 -5.17 4.81 8.44
N TYR A 137 -6.39 5.34 8.55
CA TYR A 137 -7.34 4.95 9.60
C TYR A 137 -7.64 3.45 9.59
N ILE A 138 -7.87 2.86 8.41
CA ILE A 138 -8.07 1.41 8.26
C ILE A 138 -6.84 0.63 8.74
N THR A 139 -5.62 1.12 8.47
CA THR A 139 -4.39 0.45 8.90
C THR A 139 -4.29 0.34 10.41
N VAL A 140 -4.61 1.41 11.13
CA VAL A 140 -4.62 1.41 12.61
C VAL A 140 -5.77 0.55 13.14
N ARG A 141 -6.96 0.60 12.52
CA ARG A 141 -8.14 -0.15 12.97
C ARG A 141 -8.01 -1.68 12.83
N PHE A 142 -7.10 -2.15 11.98
CA PHE A 142 -6.84 -3.56 11.71
C PHE A 142 -5.42 -3.95 12.17
N ASP A 143 -4.95 -3.34 13.25
CA ASP A 143 -3.70 -3.69 13.95
C ASP A 143 -2.50 -3.83 13.00
N ASN A 144 -2.39 -2.92 12.04
CA ASN A 144 -1.31 -2.90 11.04
C ASN A 144 -1.17 -4.20 10.24
N ALA A 145 -2.29 -4.89 9.97
CA ALA A 145 -2.30 -6.08 9.12
C ALA A 145 -1.58 -5.82 7.79
N ASP A 146 -0.71 -6.73 7.36
CA ASP A 146 0.23 -6.52 6.26
C ASP A 146 -0.41 -6.01 4.96
N TRP A 147 -1.62 -6.48 4.64
CA TRP A 147 -2.35 -6.06 3.45
C TRP A 147 -2.84 -4.61 3.52
N THR A 148 -3.19 -4.11 4.72
CA THR A 148 -3.62 -2.72 4.93
C THR A 148 -2.44 -1.77 4.72
N VAL A 149 -1.29 -2.10 5.31
CA VAL A 149 -0.04 -1.34 5.17
C VAL A 149 0.42 -1.32 3.71
N ALA A 150 0.39 -2.47 3.02
CA ALA A 150 0.77 -2.56 1.61
C ALA A 150 -0.16 -1.73 0.71
N LEU A 151 -1.48 -1.76 0.96
CA LEU A 151 -2.45 -0.93 0.25
C LEU A 151 -2.19 0.56 0.47
N HIS A 152 -2.02 0.98 1.73
CA HIS A 152 -1.74 2.36 2.10
C HIS A 152 -0.45 2.88 1.47
N LEU A 153 0.65 2.11 1.54
CA LEU A 153 1.91 2.46 0.89
C LEU A 153 1.77 2.57 -0.63
N SER A 154 1.04 1.65 -1.26
CA SER A 154 0.83 1.66 -2.72
C SER A 154 0.09 2.93 -3.17
N LEU A 155 -0.94 3.32 -2.43
CA LEU A 155 -1.68 4.56 -2.67
C LEU A 155 -0.79 5.80 -2.45
N ALA A 156 0.08 5.81 -1.42
CA ALA A 156 1.05 6.88 -1.21
C ALA A 156 2.08 7.00 -2.35
N CYS A 157 2.53 5.88 -2.91
CA CYS A 157 3.40 5.86 -4.08
C CYS A 157 2.70 6.44 -5.32
N ILE A 158 1.44 6.08 -5.56
CA ILE A 158 0.63 6.65 -6.65
C ILE A 158 0.43 8.16 -6.46
N PHE A 159 0.15 8.60 -5.24
CA PHE A 159 0.00 10.01 -4.89
C PHE A 159 1.29 10.80 -5.20
N THR A 160 2.44 10.30 -4.73
CA THR A 160 3.75 10.92 -4.96
C THR A 160 4.09 10.96 -6.45
N ALA A 161 3.87 9.86 -7.18
CA ALA A 161 4.08 9.79 -8.62
C ALA A 161 3.16 10.77 -9.38
N GLY A 162 1.91 10.93 -8.95
CA GLY A 162 0.96 11.90 -9.52
C GLY A 162 1.43 13.35 -9.36
N LEU A 163 1.99 13.70 -8.20
CA LEU A 163 2.57 15.03 -7.94
C LEU A 163 3.82 15.28 -8.79
N LEU A 164 4.71 14.30 -8.90
CA LEU A 164 5.89 14.38 -9.78
C LEU A 164 5.49 14.51 -11.25
N TRP A 165 4.47 13.77 -11.67
CA TRP A 165 3.92 13.89 -13.02
C TRP A 165 3.33 15.29 -13.26
N GLN A 166 2.56 15.83 -12.31
CA GLN A 166 2.02 17.20 -12.40
C GLN A 166 3.16 18.22 -12.54
N TYR A 167 4.22 18.09 -11.72
CA TYR A 167 5.42 18.91 -11.82
C TYR A 167 6.03 18.84 -13.23
N MET A 168 6.33 17.65 -13.74
CA MET A 168 6.94 17.47 -15.06
C MET A 168 6.06 18.04 -16.19
N ALA A 169 4.74 17.79 -16.13
CA ALA A 169 3.80 18.31 -17.10
C ALA A 169 3.77 19.85 -17.12
N MET A 170 3.83 20.49 -15.95
CA MET A 170 3.92 21.94 -15.84
C MET A 170 5.26 22.46 -16.37
N ARG A 171 6.39 21.78 -16.10
CA ARG A 171 7.72 22.18 -16.62
C ARG A 171 7.80 22.13 -18.14
N ILE A 172 7.14 21.16 -18.77
CA ILE A 172 7.03 21.09 -20.24
C ILE A 172 6.28 22.33 -20.78
N ARG A 173 5.18 22.73 -20.13
CA ARG A 173 4.41 23.94 -20.49
C ARG A 173 5.17 25.24 -20.23
N GLU A 174 6.13 25.22 -19.31
CA GLU A 174 7.05 26.32 -19.02
C GLU A 174 8.27 26.35 -19.96
N GLY A 175 8.32 25.50 -20.99
CA GLY A 175 9.36 25.55 -22.03
C GLY A 175 10.62 24.76 -21.70
N VAL A 176 10.64 23.96 -20.63
CA VAL A 176 11.78 23.10 -20.32
C VAL A 176 11.88 21.96 -21.33
N SER A 177 13.05 21.82 -21.94
CA SER A 177 13.40 20.65 -22.75
C SER A 177 14.23 19.66 -21.94
N TRP A 178 13.65 18.49 -21.67
CA TRP A 178 14.37 17.38 -21.05
C TRP A 178 15.15 16.60 -22.13
N GLY A 179 16.20 17.21 -22.67
CA GLY A 179 16.97 16.65 -23.79
C GLY A 179 17.46 15.22 -23.52
N PHE A 180 17.93 14.95 -22.30
CA PHE A 180 18.41 13.62 -21.89
C PHE A 180 17.30 12.57 -21.73
N LEU A 181 16.03 12.97 -21.60
CA LEU A 181 14.87 12.06 -21.52
C LEU A 181 14.17 11.87 -22.88
N ARG A 182 14.62 12.55 -23.94
CA ARG A 182 14.06 12.37 -25.28
C ARG A 182 14.76 11.22 -25.98
N ALA A 183 14.01 10.16 -26.26
CA ALA A 183 14.42 9.15 -27.23
C ALA A 183 14.17 9.68 -28.67
N PRO A 184 15.08 9.44 -29.63
CA PRO A 184 14.83 9.72 -31.04
C PRO A 184 13.56 9.03 -31.52
N ALA A 185 12.73 9.70 -32.32
CA ALA A 185 11.44 9.15 -32.78
C ALA A 185 11.62 7.81 -33.53
N GLU A 186 12.70 7.70 -34.30
CA GLU A 186 13.08 6.47 -35.01
C GLU A 186 13.38 5.32 -34.04
N PHE A 187 14.10 5.59 -32.95
CA PHE A 187 14.39 4.60 -31.91
C PHE A 187 13.11 4.12 -31.23
N VAL A 188 12.21 5.05 -30.88
CA VAL A 188 10.91 4.72 -30.27
C VAL A 188 10.07 3.89 -31.22
N ALA A 189 9.96 4.27 -32.49
CA ALA A 189 9.23 3.50 -33.48
C ALA A 189 9.80 2.09 -33.64
N ALA A 190 11.13 1.96 -33.76
CA ALA A 190 11.82 0.68 -33.95
C ALA A 190 11.71 -0.26 -32.75
N GLN A 191 11.67 0.27 -31.52
CA GLN A 191 11.68 -0.54 -30.30
C GLN A 191 10.33 -0.65 -29.60
N SER A 192 9.32 0.16 -29.95
CA SER A 192 8.00 0.19 -29.29
C SER A 192 7.34 -1.18 -29.18
N VAL A 193 7.34 -1.96 -30.26
CA VAL A 193 6.77 -3.32 -30.29
C VAL A 193 7.47 -4.24 -29.31
N ARG A 194 8.82 -4.17 -29.22
CA ARG A 194 9.62 -4.97 -28.29
C ARG A 194 9.35 -4.57 -26.83
N VAL A 195 9.28 -3.27 -26.55
CA VAL A 195 8.98 -2.78 -25.20
C VAL A 195 7.57 -3.21 -24.77
N HIS A 196 6.58 -3.07 -25.65
CA HIS A 196 5.21 -3.50 -25.36
C HIS A 196 5.11 -5.02 -25.19
N SER A 197 5.81 -5.81 -26.01
CA SER A 197 5.80 -7.28 -25.87
C SER A 197 6.47 -7.75 -24.59
N MET A 198 7.59 -7.15 -24.20
CA MET A 198 8.23 -7.43 -22.90
C MET A 198 7.32 -7.06 -21.73
N THR A 199 6.67 -5.89 -21.79
CA THR A 199 5.73 -5.45 -20.75
C THR A 199 4.54 -6.40 -20.62
N ALA A 200 3.96 -6.82 -21.76
CA ALA A 200 2.87 -7.79 -21.78
C ALA A 200 3.30 -9.16 -21.25
N ALA A 201 4.50 -9.64 -21.62
CA ALA A 201 5.04 -10.90 -21.13
C ALA A 201 5.23 -10.89 -19.60
N VAL A 202 5.76 -9.79 -19.04
CA VAL A 202 5.86 -9.60 -17.58
C VAL A 202 4.49 -9.59 -16.92
N GLY A 203 3.50 -8.89 -17.50
CA GLY A 203 2.13 -8.89 -16.98
C GLY A 203 1.46 -10.27 -17.00
N LEU A 204 1.68 -11.05 -18.06
CA LEU A 204 1.21 -12.44 -18.17
C LEU A 204 1.89 -13.36 -17.15
N LEU A 205 3.20 -13.25 -16.99
CA LEU A 205 3.97 -13.98 -15.97
C LEU A 205 3.46 -13.67 -14.56
N TRP A 206 3.25 -12.39 -14.24
CA TRP A 206 2.72 -11.96 -12.94
C TRP A 206 1.32 -12.55 -12.70
N SER A 207 0.43 -12.47 -13.70
CA SER A 207 -0.92 -13.05 -13.64
C SER A 207 -0.87 -14.57 -13.46
N TRP A 208 0.04 -15.25 -14.16
CA TRP A 208 0.22 -16.70 -14.06
C TRP A 208 0.73 -17.13 -12.67
N VAL A 209 1.70 -16.41 -12.10
CA VAL A 209 2.22 -16.67 -10.74
C VAL A 209 1.12 -16.55 -9.68
N HIS A 210 0.27 -15.51 -9.76
CA HIS A 210 -0.87 -15.37 -8.84
C HIS A 210 -1.94 -16.45 -9.06
N GLY A 211 -2.23 -16.79 -10.32
CA GLY A 211 -3.16 -17.87 -10.65
C GLY A 211 -2.70 -19.25 -10.16
N PHE A 212 -1.38 -19.50 -10.14
CA PHE A 212 -0.81 -20.75 -9.65
C PHE A 212 -0.89 -20.88 -8.13
N ARG A 213 -0.72 -19.77 -7.39
CA ARG A 213 -0.82 -19.73 -5.92
C ARG A 213 -2.23 -20.09 -5.43
N HIS A 214 -3.26 -19.50 -6.04
CA HIS A 214 -4.66 -19.82 -5.72
C HIS A 214 -5.00 -21.30 -5.98
N ARG A 215 -4.40 -21.93 -7.00
CA ARG A 215 -4.64 -23.34 -7.32
C ARG A 215 -3.98 -24.31 -6.32
N ARG A 216 -2.87 -23.93 -5.69
CA ARG A 216 -2.23 -24.73 -4.62
C ARG A 216 -2.94 -24.61 -3.27
N GLU A 217 -3.42 -23.42 -2.92
CA GLU A 217 -4.18 -23.20 -1.68
C GLU A 217 -5.58 -23.84 -1.78
N GLY A 218 -6.20 -23.88 -2.97
CA GLY A 218 -7.47 -24.57 -3.20
C GLY A 218 -7.40 -26.10 -3.24
N SER A 219 -6.21 -26.71 -3.26
CA SER A 219 -6.05 -28.18 -3.29
C SER A 219 -5.70 -28.82 -1.93
N THR A 220 -5.57 -28.03 -0.85
CA THR A 220 -5.21 -28.52 0.48
C THR A 220 -6.37 -28.63 1.48
N THR A 221 -7.61 -28.41 1.04
CA THR A 221 -8.82 -28.72 1.83
C THR A 221 -9.54 -29.95 1.28
N ARG A 222 -8.96 -31.14 1.48
CA ARG A 222 -9.76 -32.35 1.76
C ARG A 222 -9.38 -32.81 3.16
N ALA A 223 -10.06 -32.22 4.14
CA ALA A 223 -10.15 -32.81 5.46
C ALA A 223 -10.71 -34.23 5.30
N VAL A 224 -9.89 -35.23 5.67
CA VAL A 224 -10.34 -36.61 5.82
C VAL A 224 -11.31 -36.61 7.00
N PRO A 225 -12.58 -37.03 6.84
CA PRO A 225 -13.48 -37.13 7.98
C PRO A 225 -12.98 -38.26 8.90
N TRP A 226 -12.57 -37.90 10.10
CA TRP A 226 -12.46 -38.80 11.23
C TRP A 226 -13.85 -39.36 11.53
N ALA A 227 -14.14 -40.57 11.06
CA ALA A 227 -15.25 -41.37 11.54
C ALA A 227 -14.72 -42.72 12.01
N PHE A 228 -14.78 -42.89 13.33
CA PHE A 228 -14.59 -44.14 14.05
C PHE A 228 -15.37 -45.29 13.41
N GLN A 229 -14.69 -46.42 13.16
CA GLN A 229 -15.26 -47.74 13.42
C GLN A 229 -14.15 -48.72 13.76
N THR A 230 -14.09 -49.03 15.05
CA THR A 230 -13.33 -50.11 15.66
C THR A 230 -13.94 -51.47 15.34
N VAL A 231 -13.09 -52.50 15.39
CA VAL A 231 -13.36 -53.95 15.56
C VAL A 231 -13.55 -54.78 14.27
N GLY A 232 -12.63 -55.72 14.06
CA GLY A 232 -12.83 -56.84 13.11
C GLY A 232 -11.56 -57.53 12.64
N ARG A 233 -10.89 -58.30 13.51
CA ARG A 233 -9.81 -59.23 13.14
C ARG A 233 -10.29 -60.28 12.12
N SER A 234 -9.31 -60.85 11.41
CA SER A 234 -9.23 -62.27 11.00
C SER A 234 -9.63 -62.68 9.57
N ALA A 235 -8.59 -62.81 8.73
CA ALA A 235 -8.26 -64.00 7.93
C ALA A 235 -9.38 -64.71 7.14
N LYS A 236 -9.67 -64.26 5.90
CA LYS A 236 -10.22 -65.14 4.85
C LYS A 236 -10.16 -64.62 3.40
N ALA A 237 -9.16 -63.83 3.03
CA ALA A 237 -8.99 -63.38 1.63
C ALA A 237 -7.66 -63.83 1.00
N ARG A 238 -7.12 -64.97 1.44
CA ARG A 238 -5.93 -65.63 0.87
C ARG A 238 -6.26 -66.62 -0.27
N SER A 239 -7.48 -66.58 -0.83
CA SER A 239 -7.99 -67.63 -1.72
C SER A 239 -8.42 -67.16 -3.13
N CYS A 240 -8.10 -65.93 -3.56
CA CYS A 240 -8.45 -65.43 -4.90
C CYS A 240 -7.25 -65.24 -5.85
N LEU A 241 -6.03 -65.58 -5.43
CA LEU A 241 -4.80 -65.39 -6.22
C LEU A 241 -4.17 -66.72 -6.68
N ARG A 242 -4.97 -67.77 -6.81
CA ARG A 242 -4.50 -69.13 -7.14
C ARG A 242 -5.28 -69.83 -8.26
N LEU A 243 -5.91 -69.05 -9.16
CA LEU A 243 -6.77 -69.57 -10.24
C LEU A 243 -6.61 -68.82 -11.59
N MET A 244 -5.48 -68.16 -11.85
CA MET A 244 -5.23 -67.50 -13.16
C MET A 244 -3.88 -67.89 -13.77
N ASP A 245 -3.40 -69.11 -13.53
CA ASP A 245 -2.09 -69.55 -14.01
C ASP A 245 -2.05 -70.99 -14.59
N ARG A 246 -3.20 -71.56 -14.95
CA ARG A 246 -3.26 -72.80 -15.74
C ARG A 246 -4.48 -72.81 -16.65
N GLU A 247 -4.24 -73.18 -17.90
CA GLU A 247 -5.19 -73.38 -19.00
C GLU A 247 -5.58 -72.13 -19.80
N PHE A 248 -4.74 -71.75 -20.76
CA PHE A 248 -5.12 -71.76 -22.18
C PHE A 248 -3.87 -71.52 -23.05
N SER A 249 -3.26 -72.62 -23.50
CA SER A 249 -2.22 -72.64 -24.53
C SER A 249 -2.48 -73.86 -25.41
N PHE A 250 -2.70 -73.62 -26.70
CA PHE A 250 -2.74 -74.55 -27.84
C PHE A 250 -3.93 -75.53 -27.99
N ARG A 251 -5.00 -75.09 -28.65
CA ARG A 251 -5.43 -75.48 -30.01
C ARG A 251 -6.76 -74.83 -30.37
#